data_AF-A0A1X1BKF4-F1
#
_entry.id   AF-A0A1X1BKF4-F1
#
_cell.length_a   1.000
_cell.length_b   1.000
_cell.length_c   1.000
_cell.angle_alpha   90.00
_cell.angle_beta   90.00
_cell.angle_gamma   90.00
#
_symmetry.space_group_name_H-M   'P 1'
#
loop_
_entity.id
_entity.type
_entity.pdbx_description
1 polymer ?
#
loop_
_entity_poly.entity_id
_entity_poly.type
_entity_poly.pdbx_seq_one_letter_code
_entity_poly.pdbx_strand_id
1 'polypeptide(L)'
;MDAHNSSFLKPRCLSKALALACFIKGTFCIYMTLVSWHSKMERPWVQQSLTRFAPDVYPVGTSTTAQDEKTYTVTERLAYKVNSELPYSDLMALLDDQNPDGSLNEHFYGGMQFKLWKQLLPFLSWDGERMLKIAIDELVYGSEDSAAFMPLLPYLVNVGGKTLRFLHLKLASRWGIDPESVKAPKTLYMALAGVIIANLAGIVAAGVLYLLVWEVMYRRMLLATNGSNIPSSMTDEKTPTSLTPQYTEKIAYFAVLFFCLGPATVHCTSIYTENIFCMCTFGGLLLLFFAEDNRKIARHCDSYDNKALVKAYICEVAAVALFFLGATSRSNGVLLLIPLFFYTLRTCSLFSKWNLHYAYDLKRLCPKGKVVCYRFSYMAIARFLFHWLRSLVYAVTLLAPMVIFQLYLYCLYCLKLTSEQLQLIARFPAFVRVITTPSGVKELVSILKAVKLNSRPWCAAIPPQPYAFVQKQYWDVGFLWVLRQPLRLHVFLYCWTSYLVTYYAIKWYATFINKMYKNLTQSVRKEGVGIGKLFS
;
A
#
# COMPACT_ATOMS: atom_id res chain seq x y z
N MET A 1 -23.07 -19.11 34.26
CA MET A 1 -22.61 -17.89 33.56
C MET A 1 -22.69 -18.15 32.06
N ASP A 2 -23.78 -17.68 31.46
CA ASP A 2 -24.13 -17.98 30.08
C ASP A 2 -23.19 -17.28 29.10
N ALA A 3 -22.64 -18.07 28.16
CA ALA A 3 -21.81 -17.60 27.04
C ALA A 3 -22.54 -16.64 26.09
N HIS A 4 -23.82 -16.35 26.34
CA HIS A 4 -24.63 -15.38 25.60
C HIS A 4 -24.51 -13.94 26.12
N ASN A 5 -23.94 -13.71 27.31
CA ASN A 5 -23.79 -12.37 27.90
C ASN A 5 -22.38 -11.78 27.81
N SER A 6 -21.45 -12.42 27.09
CA SER A 6 -20.25 -11.72 26.62
C SER A 6 -20.68 -10.76 25.51
N SER A 7 -21.25 -9.62 25.91
CA SER A 7 -21.14 -8.43 25.08
C SER A 7 -19.68 -8.34 24.67
N PHE A 8 -19.39 -8.65 23.40
CA PHE A 8 -18.10 -8.35 22.80
C PHE A 8 -17.85 -6.91 23.20
N LEU A 9 -16.84 -6.67 24.05
CA LEU A 9 -16.51 -5.33 24.53
C LEU A 9 -16.13 -4.54 23.28
N LYS A 10 -17.13 -3.89 22.67
CA LYS A 10 -16.92 -3.07 21.49
C LYS A 10 -16.12 -1.87 21.98
N PRO A 11 -14.99 -1.58 21.34
CA PRO A 11 -14.15 -0.48 21.79
C PRO A 11 -14.97 0.81 21.71
N ARG A 12 -15.17 1.46 22.87
CA ARG A 12 -16.17 2.53 23.04
C ARG A 12 -15.73 3.84 22.38
N CYS A 13 -14.43 4.01 22.18
CA CYS A 13 -13.83 5.27 21.74
C CYS A 13 -13.52 5.33 20.22
N LEU A 14 -14.04 4.42 19.39
CA LEU A 14 -13.80 4.46 17.93
C LEU A 14 -14.30 5.77 17.30
N SER A 15 -15.50 6.22 17.64
CA SER A 15 -16.04 7.48 17.12
C SER A 15 -15.19 8.68 17.51
N LYS A 16 -14.66 8.68 18.74
CA LYS A 16 -13.72 9.71 19.23
C LYS A 16 -12.40 9.67 18.46
N ALA A 17 -11.86 8.48 18.19
CA ALA A 17 -10.64 8.32 17.40
C ALA A 17 -10.81 8.81 15.95
N LEU A 18 -11.94 8.49 15.32
CA LEU A 18 -12.28 9.01 13.99
C LEU A 18 -12.46 10.53 14.00
N ALA A 19 -13.18 11.08 14.98
CA ALA A 19 -13.35 12.52 15.13
C ALA A 19 -12.00 13.24 15.31
N LEU A 20 -11.09 12.67 16.12
CA LEU A 20 -9.73 13.18 16.28
C LEU A 20 -8.96 13.17 14.94
N ALA A 21 -9.02 12.06 14.20
CA ALA A 21 -8.34 11.95 12.91
C ALA A 21 -8.90 12.97 11.88
N CYS A 22 -10.23 13.11 11.81
CA CYS A 22 -10.89 14.13 10.99
C CYS A 22 -10.45 15.55 11.38
N PHE A 23 -10.43 15.85 12.68
CA PHE A 23 -10.02 17.16 13.18
C PHE A 23 -8.57 17.45 12.78
N ILE A 24 -7.63 16.57 13.12
CA ILE A 24 -6.20 16.78 12.80
C ILE A 24 -5.98 16.93 11.30
N LYS A 25 -6.55 16.04 10.48
CA LYS A 25 -6.41 16.11 9.02
C LYS A 25 -7.04 17.37 8.44
N GLY A 26 -8.24 17.74 8.90
CA GLY A 26 -8.91 18.97 8.50
C GLY A 26 -8.09 20.21 8.85
N THR A 27 -7.61 20.30 10.09
CA THR A 27 -6.74 21.39 10.54
C THR A 27 -5.46 21.44 9.74
N PHE A 28 -4.82 20.30 9.44
CA PHE A 28 -3.62 20.26 8.63
C PHE A 28 -3.86 20.71 7.18
N CYS A 29 -4.95 20.25 6.56
CA CYS A 29 -5.33 20.71 5.21
C CYS A 29 -5.60 22.21 5.18
N ILE A 30 -6.31 22.74 6.18
CA ILE A 30 -6.57 24.19 6.32
C ILE A 30 -5.25 24.93 6.51
N TYR A 31 -4.41 24.48 7.44
CA TYR A 31 -3.10 25.08 7.72
C TYR A 31 -2.23 25.11 6.46
N MET A 32 -2.08 23.99 5.75
CA MET A 32 -1.31 23.92 4.52
C MET A 32 -1.88 24.84 3.43
N THR A 33 -3.20 24.97 3.33
CA THR A 33 -3.85 25.87 2.38
C THR A 33 -3.62 27.35 2.73
N LEU A 34 -3.63 27.70 4.02
CA LEU A 34 -3.47 29.08 4.50
C LEU A 34 -2.01 29.54 4.56
N VAL A 35 -1.09 28.65 4.96
CA VAL A 35 0.33 28.95 5.16
C VAL A 35 1.14 28.78 3.88
N SER A 36 0.61 28.05 2.89
CA SER A 36 1.17 28.00 1.55
C SER A 36 1.49 29.41 1.04
N TRP A 37 2.78 29.73 1.01
CA TRP A 37 3.34 31.06 0.74
C TRP A 37 3.26 31.46 -0.74
N HIS A 38 2.29 30.88 -1.44
CA HIS A 38 2.08 30.94 -2.88
C HIS A 38 1.36 32.23 -3.31
N SER A 39 1.12 33.15 -2.38
CA SER A 39 0.51 34.47 -2.65
C SER A 39 1.40 35.40 -3.50
N LYS A 40 2.72 35.15 -3.57
CA LYS A 40 3.68 35.92 -4.37
C LYS A 40 4.12 35.24 -5.68
N MET A 41 3.42 34.19 -6.14
CA MET A 41 3.81 33.51 -7.38
C MET A 41 3.47 34.35 -8.61
N GLU A 42 4.52 34.81 -9.30
CA GLU A 42 4.45 35.31 -10.67
C GLU A 42 4.37 34.14 -11.68
N ARG A 43 3.93 34.43 -12.91
CA ARG A 43 3.73 33.45 -13.98
C ARG A 43 5.06 32.83 -14.42
N PRO A 44 5.29 31.51 -14.25
CA PRO A 44 6.45 30.87 -14.85
C PRO A 44 6.25 30.69 -16.36
N TRP A 45 7.32 30.83 -17.14
CA TRP A 45 7.30 30.47 -18.55
C TRP A 45 7.56 28.96 -18.70
N VAL A 46 6.61 28.24 -19.29
CA VAL A 46 6.67 26.79 -19.46
C VAL A 46 6.80 26.46 -20.94
N GLN A 47 7.90 25.82 -21.32
CA GLN A 47 8.02 25.22 -22.65
C GLN A 47 7.43 23.80 -22.63
N GLN A 48 6.22 23.65 -23.14
CA GLN A 48 5.55 22.34 -23.21
C GLN A 48 6.14 21.54 -24.38
N SER A 49 6.71 20.37 -24.10
CA SER A 49 7.08 19.40 -25.15
C SER A 49 6.19 18.16 -25.02
N LEU A 50 5.43 17.81 -26.08
CA LEU A 50 4.50 16.68 -26.15
C LEU A 50 5.20 15.31 -26.19
N THR A 51 4.52 14.23 -25.78
CA THR A 51 5.09 12.88 -25.72
C THR A 51 5.03 12.41 -27.13
N ARG A 52 6.14 12.53 -27.82
CA ARG A 52 6.27 11.94 -29.14
C ARG A 52 7.04 10.66 -28.94
N PHE A 53 6.36 9.54 -29.15
CA PHE A 53 7.05 8.29 -29.43
C PHE A 53 7.85 8.52 -30.72
N ALA A 54 9.17 8.51 -30.61
CA ALA A 54 10.02 8.71 -31.76
C ALA A 54 10.09 7.39 -32.55
N PRO A 55 9.84 7.39 -33.86
CA PRO A 55 10.30 6.29 -34.69
C PRO A 55 11.83 6.26 -34.62
N ASP A 56 12.43 5.07 -34.57
CA ASP A 56 13.89 4.94 -34.58
C ASP A 56 14.46 5.65 -35.83
N VAL A 57 15.17 6.77 -35.65
CA VAL A 57 16.02 7.33 -36.70
C VAL A 57 17.37 6.64 -36.56
N TYR A 58 17.58 5.55 -37.30
CA TYR A 58 18.90 4.98 -37.45
C TYR A 58 19.82 6.01 -38.12
N PRO A 59 21.10 6.15 -37.72
CA PRO A 59 22.10 6.72 -38.60
C PRO A 59 22.13 5.83 -39.85
N VAL A 60 21.71 6.42 -40.98
CA VAL A 60 21.57 5.75 -42.27
C VAL A 60 22.90 5.09 -42.64
N GLY A 61 22.92 3.76 -42.57
CA GLY A 61 23.99 2.92 -43.08
C GLY A 61 23.33 1.66 -43.63
N THR A 62 23.21 1.62 -44.96
CA THR A 62 22.67 0.55 -45.82
C THR A 62 21.15 0.47 -45.99
N SER A 63 20.74 0.80 -47.21
CA SER A 63 19.41 0.68 -47.76
C SER A 63 19.01 -0.78 -47.93
N THR A 64 17.94 -1.21 -47.27
CA THR A 64 17.17 -2.37 -47.69
C THR A 64 15.76 -1.95 -48.03
N THR A 65 15.40 -2.15 -49.29
CA THR A 65 14.06 -2.00 -49.84
C THR A 65 13.15 -3.10 -49.29
N ALA A 66 12.47 -2.80 -48.19
CA ALA A 66 11.21 -3.40 -47.80
C ALA A 66 10.37 -2.27 -47.17
N GLN A 67 9.04 -2.34 -47.20
CA GLN A 67 8.19 -1.43 -46.43
C GLN A 67 8.55 -1.61 -44.95
N ASP A 68 9.49 -0.80 -44.45
CA ASP A 68 9.97 -0.89 -43.08
C ASP A 68 8.83 -0.50 -42.16
N GLU A 69 8.22 -1.53 -41.57
CA GLU A 69 7.27 -1.41 -40.49
C GLU A 69 7.92 -0.56 -39.40
N LYS A 70 7.42 0.67 -39.21
CA LYS A 70 8.03 1.62 -38.27
C LYS A 70 8.03 1.00 -36.88
N THR A 71 9.21 0.65 -36.40
CA THR A 71 9.41 0.20 -35.02
C THR A 71 9.62 1.41 -34.12
N TYR A 72 9.05 1.33 -32.93
CA TYR A 72 9.09 2.41 -31.95
C TYR A 72 9.81 1.94 -30.70
N THR A 73 10.67 2.82 -30.17
CA THR A 73 11.26 2.65 -28.85
C THR A 73 10.79 3.79 -27.96
N VAL A 74 10.64 3.53 -26.66
CA VAL A 74 10.40 4.61 -25.70
C VAL A 74 11.74 5.29 -25.44
N THR A 75 12.08 6.26 -26.29
CA THR A 75 13.19 7.19 -26.02
C THR A 75 12.78 8.09 -24.86
N GLU A 76 13.68 8.21 -23.87
CA GLU A 76 13.47 9.01 -22.66
C GLU A 76 12.96 10.41 -23.01
N ARG A 77 11.85 10.81 -22.42
CA ARG A 77 11.22 12.08 -22.75
C ARG A 77 11.73 13.19 -21.83
N LEU A 78 12.08 14.29 -22.48
CA LEU A 78 12.38 15.63 -21.98
C LEU A 78 11.74 15.99 -20.63
N ALA A 79 12.58 16.53 -19.75
CA ALA A 79 12.19 17.34 -18.60
C ALA A 79 11.45 18.60 -19.09
N TYR A 80 10.41 19.03 -18.37
CA TYR A 80 9.93 20.39 -18.54
C TYR A 80 11.03 21.31 -18.02
N LYS A 81 11.57 22.17 -18.89
CA LYS A 81 12.52 23.19 -18.43
C LYS A 81 11.70 24.41 -18.03
N VAL A 82 11.30 24.45 -16.77
CA VAL A 82 10.73 25.67 -16.18
C VAL A 82 11.90 26.62 -15.93
N ASN A 83 11.96 27.73 -16.68
CA ASN A 83 12.97 28.76 -16.45
C ASN A 83 12.47 29.68 -15.33
N SER A 84 13.00 29.48 -14.12
CA SER A 84 12.70 30.36 -12.99
C SER A 84 13.79 30.38 -11.93
N GLU A 85 13.87 31.50 -11.22
CA GLU A 85 14.76 31.68 -10.07
C GLU A 85 14.26 30.93 -8.82
N LEU A 86 12.97 30.58 -8.78
CA LEU A 86 12.38 29.74 -7.73
C LEU A 86 12.36 28.27 -8.17
N PRO A 87 12.42 27.30 -7.25
CA PRO A 87 12.29 25.88 -7.57
C PRO A 87 10.84 25.58 -7.94
N TYR A 88 10.42 25.94 -9.15
CA TYR A 88 9.15 25.50 -9.71
C TYR A 88 9.28 24.05 -10.15
N SER A 89 8.29 23.25 -9.81
CA SER A 89 8.14 21.90 -10.35
C SER A 89 7.40 21.94 -11.69
N ASP A 90 7.46 20.84 -12.44
CA ASP A 90 6.68 20.61 -13.66
C ASP A 90 5.15 20.77 -13.41
N LEU A 91 4.72 20.86 -12.14
CA LEU A 91 3.34 21.11 -11.71
C LEU A 91 2.65 22.29 -12.38
N MET A 92 3.35 23.40 -12.62
CA MET A 92 2.74 24.56 -13.30
C MET A 92 2.48 24.28 -14.78
N ALA A 93 3.26 23.38 -15.39
CA ALA A 93 3.07 22.91 -16.76
C ALA A 93 1.87 21.97 -16.92
N LEU A 94 1.29 21.47 -15.82
CA LEU A 94 0.09 20.62 -15.84
C LEU A 94 -1.19 21.42 -16.09
N LEU A 95 -1.14 22.74 -15.97
CA LEU A 95 -2.22 23.61 -16.38
C LEU A 95 -1.92 24.14 -17.77
N ASP A 96 -2.76 23.78 -18.73
CA ASP A 96 -2.71 24.39 -20.04
C ASP A 96 -3.21 25.84 -19.92
N ASP A 97 -2.29 26.79 -20.03
CA ASP A 97 -2.58 28.22 -19.98
C ASP A 97 -2.74 28.82 -21.38
N GLN A 98 -2.91 27.97 -22.41
CA GLN A 98 -3.17 28.40 -23.78
C GLN A 98 -4.67 28.28 -24.13
N ASN A 99 -5.13 29.23 -24.92
CA ASN A 99 -6.41 29.17 -25.61
C ASN A 99 -6.38 28.10 -26.71
N PRO A 100 -7.53 27.66 -27.26
CA PRO A 100 -7.58 26.66 -28.34
C PRO A 100 -6.80 27.04 -29.60
N ASP A 101 -6.50 28.32 -29.80
CA ASP A 101 -5.70 28.87 -30.90
C ASP A 101 -4.19 28.90 -30.58
N GLY A 102 -3.76 28.42 -29.40
CA GLY A 102 -2.39 28.43 -28.93
C GLY A 102 -1.93 29.76 -28.30
N SER A 103 -2.78 30.79 -28.27
CA SER A 103 -2.46 32.06 -27.61
C SER A 103 -2.47 31.92 -26.10
N LEU A 104 -1.70 32.75 -25.38
CA LEU A 104 -1.68 32.72 -23.92
C LEU A 104 -3.01 33.24 -23.36
N ASN A 105 -3.63 32.47 -22.47
CA ASN A 105 -4.82 32.90 -21.73
C ASN A 105 -4.39 33.89 -20.63
N GLU A 106 -4.41 35.19 -20.94
CA GLU A 106 -3.99 36.24 -20.00
C GLU A 106 -4.84 36.32 -18.74
N HIS A 107 -6.08 35.82 -18.77
CA HIS A 107 -6.98 35.77 -17.61
C HIS A 107 -6.76 34.53 -16.72
N PHE A 108 -5.97 33.56 -17.17
CA PHE A 108 -5.73 32.30 -16.46
C PHE A 108 -5.23 32.53 -15.03
N TYR A 109 -4.20 33.36 -14.88
CA TYR A 109 -3.55 33.63 -13.60
C TYR A 109 -4.36 34.53 -12.65
N GLY A 110 -5.37 35.26 -13.17
CA GLY A 110 -6.30 36.07 -12.38
C GLY A 110 -7.57 35.34 -11.94
N GLY A 111 -7.90 34.23 -12.62
CA GLY A 111 -9.14 33.50 -12.46
C GLY A 111 -9.26 32.70 -11.15
N MET A 112 -10.49 32.36 -10.77
CA MET A 112 -10.78 31.53 -9.61
C MET A 112 -10.14 30.14 -9.71
N GLN A 113 -10.06 29.56 -10.92
CA GLN A 113 -9.45 28.25 -11.16
C GLN A 113 -7.97 28.21 -10.77
N PHE A 114 -7.20 29.25 -11.11
CA PHE A 114 -5.80 29.36 -10.72
C PHE A 114 -5.65 29.62 -9.22
N LYS A 115 -6.55 30.41 -8.61
CA LYS A 115 -6.59 30.55 -7.14
C LYS A 115 -6.78 29.20 -6.44
N LEU A 116 -7.70 28.35 -6.93
CA LEU A 116 -7.87 26.99 -6.42
C LEU A 116 -6.64 26.12 -6.69
N TRP A 117 -6.02 26.20 -7.87
CA TRP A 117 -4.79 25.45 -8.13
C TRP A 117 -3.68 25.78 -7.15
N LYS A 118 -3.48 27.07 -6.85
CA LYS A 118 -2.49 27.51 -5.85
C LYS A 118 -2.73 26.91 -4.46
N GLN A 119 -3.98 26.69 -4.08
CA GLN A 119 -4.35 26.01 -2.84
C GLN A 119 -4.02 24.52 -2.86
N LEU A 120 -4.01 23.89 -4.04
CA LEU A 120 -3.74 22.46 -4.20
C LEU A 120 -2.24 22.12 -4.29
N LEU A 121 -1.41 23.05 -4.76
CA LEU A 121 0.03 22.85 -4.94
C LEU A 121 0.78 22.23 -3.73
N PRO A 122 0.51 22.62 -2.47
CA PRO A 122 1.21 22.02 -1.33
C PRO A 122 0.99 20.50 -1.25
N PHE A 123 -0.18 20.03 -1.67
CA PHE A 123 -0.54 18.61 -1.69
C PHE A 123 0.02 17.85 -2.91
N LEU A 124 0.54 18.58 -3.89
CA LEU A 124 1.15 18.03 -5.11
C LEU A 124 2.68 17.93 -5.00
N SER A 125 3.26 18.38 -3.90
CA SER A 125 4.71 18.32 -3.68
C SER A 125 5.24 16.89 -3.64
N TRP A 126 6.54 16.74 -3.94
CA TRP A 126 7.27 15.46 -3.96
C TRP A 126 6.71 14.46 -4.98
N ASP A 127 6.44 13.23 -4.53
CA ASP A 127 5.93 12.15 -5.35
C ASP A 127 4.46 12.36 -5.81
N GLY A 128 3.75 13.31 -5.20
CA GLY A 128 2.35 13.61 -5.55
C GLY A 128 2.19 14.13 -6.98
N GLU A 129 3.16 14.91 -7.44
CA GLU A 129 3.27 15.37 -8.82
C GLU A 129 3.33 14.20 -9.80
N ARG A 130 4.20 13.22 -9.53
CA ARG A 130 4.40 12.06 -10.39
C ARG A 130 3.13 11.21 -10.44
N MET A 131 2.48 11.00 -9.30
CA MET A 131 1.20 10.29 -9.21
C MET A 131 0.10 10.99 -10.02
N LEU A 132 0.02 12.32 -9.92
CA LEU A 132 -0.94 13.12 -10.68
C LEU A 132 -0.65 13.06 -12.19
N LYS A 133 0.62 13.17 -12.60
CA LYS A 133 1.03 13.08 -14.01
C LYS A 133 0.64 11.74 -14.63
N ILE A 134 0.95 10.62 -13.96
CA ILE A 134 0.53 9.28 -14.40
C ILE A 134 -1.00 9.18 -14.53
N ALA A 135 -1.74 9.79 -13.59
CA ALA A 135 -3.21 9.82 -13.65
C ALA A 135 -3.74 10.64 -14.82
N ILE A 136 -3.15 11.81 -15.10
CA ILE A 136 -3.51 12.69 -16.23
C ILE A 136 -3.28 11.98 -17.56
N ASP A 137 -2.12 11.32 -17.69
CA ASP A 137 -1.66 10.58 -18.85
C ASP A 137 -2.35 9.22 -19.02
N GLU A 138 -3.53 9.01 -18.41
CA GLU A 138 -4.33 7.79 -18.55
C GLU A 138 -3.55 6.49 -18.21
N LEU A 139 -2.71 6.56 -17.17
CA LEU A 139 -1.83 5.48 -16.71
C LEU A 139 -0.83 5.00 -17.75
N VAL A 140 -0.32 5.92 -18.57
CA VAL A 140 0.86 5.69 -19.42
C VAL A 140 2.11 5.98 -18.59
N TYR A 141 2.99 4.98 -18.48
CA TYR A 141 4.29 5.12 -17.83
C TYR A 141 5.32 5.55 -18.86
N GLY A 142 5.21 6.79 -19.35
CA GLY A 142 6.06 7.29 -20.44
C GLY A 142 7.49 7.63 -20.04
N SER A 143 7.75 7.84 -18.74
CA SER A 143 9.08 8.16 -18.21
C SER A 143 9.59 7.06 -17.29
N GLU A 144 10.88 6.74 -17.42
CA GLU A 144 11.50 5.61 -16.71
C GLU A 144 11.47 5.82 -15.19
N ASP A 145 11.58 7.06 -14.73
CA ASP A 145 11.44 7.45 -13.34
C ASP A 145 10.02 7.27 -12.78
N SER A 146 8.99 7.18 -13.63
CA SER A 146 7.63 6.81 -13.23
C SER A 146 7.52 5.32 -12.87
N ALA A 147 8.48 4.48 -13.27
CA ALA A 147 8.49 3.04 -12.98
C ALA A 147 8.52 2.70 -11.48
N ALA A 148 8.82 3.69 -10.63
CA ALA A 148 8.78 3.52 -9.19
C ALA A 148 7.38 3.67 -8.55
N PHE A 149 6.39 4.12 -9.30
CA PHE A 149 5.08 4.52 -8.78
C PHE A 149 4.01 3.51 -9.21
N MET A 150 3.52 2.72 -8.24
CA MET A 150 2.53 1.67 -8.53
C MET A 150 1.16 2.25 -8.95
N PRO A 151 0.37 1.52 -9.74
CA PRO A 151 -0.74 2.09 -10.51
C PRO A 151 -2.03 2.36 -9.72
N LEU A 152 -2.21 1.83 -8.50
CA LEU A 152 -3.51 1.95 -7.82
C LEU A 152 -3.91 3.40 -7.51
N LEU A 153 -3.01 4.20 -6.93
CA LEU A 153 -3.36 5.60 -6.61
C LEU A 153 -3.62 6.42 -7.90
N PRO A 154 -2.75 6.41 -8.93
CA PRO A 154 -3.03 7.08 -10.18
C PRO A 154 -4.34 6.65 -10.83
N TYR A 155 -4.67 5.36 -10.75
CA TYR A 155 -5.95 4.82 -11.23
C TYR A 155 -7.14 5.45 -10.50
N LEU A 156 -7.11 5.44 -9.16
CA LEU A 156 -8.17 6.01 -8.33
C LEU A 156 -8.30 7.52 -8.54
N VAL A 157 -7.18 8.23 -8.68
CA VAL A 157 -7.14 9.67 -9.00
C VAL A 157 -7.77 9.94 -10.37
N ASN A 158 -7.45 9.13 -11.38
CA ASN A 158 -7.99 9.28 -12.72
C ASN A 158 -9.52 9.09 -12.75
N VAL A 159 -10.00 7.99 -12.18
CA VAL A 159 -11.43 7.68 -12.10
C VAL A 159 -12.16 8.69 -11.23
N GLY A 160 -11.60 9.05 -10.08
CA GLY A 160 -12.14 10.05 -9.16
C GLY A 160 -12.26 11.41 -9.80
N GLY A 161 -11.21 11.87 -10.50
CA GLY A 161 -11.21 13.16 -11.19
C GLY A 161 -12.23 13.23 -12.32
N LYS A 162 -12.36 12.16 -13.13
CA LYS A 162 -13.40 12.06 -14.18
C LYS A 162 -14.81 12.09 -13.58
N THR A 163 -15.01 11.36 -12.48
CA THR A 163 -16.30 11.35 -11.75
C THR A 163 -16.63 12.72 -11.18
N LEU A 164 -15.68 13.39 -10.52
CA LEU A 164 -15.87 14.74 -9.99
C LEU A 164 -16.21 15.75 -11.08
N ARG A 165 -15.50 15.70 -12.21
CA ARG A 165 -15.81 16.54 -13.37
C ARG A 165 -17.23 16.29 -13.88
N PHE A 166 -17.62 15.03 -14.06
CA PHE A 166 -18.96 14.66 -14.51
C PHE A 166 -20.04 15.17 -13.55
N LEU A 167 -19.87 14.96 -12.25
CA LEU A 167 -20.81 15.42 -11.22
C LEU A 167 -20.92 16.95 -11.21
N HIS A 168 -19.79 17.66 -11.26
CA HIS A 168 -19.76 19.11 -11.30
C HIS A 168 -20.53 19.68 -12.50
N LEU A 169 -20.24 19.20 -13.71
CA LEU A 169 -20.92 19.68 -14.93
C LEU A 169 -22.42 19.33 -14.94
N LYS A 170 -22.78 18.16 -14.40
CA LYS A 170 -24.19 17.77 -14.26
C LYS A 170 -24.94 18.64 -13.25
N LEU A 171 -24.30 19.02 -12.14
CA LEU A 171 -24.87 19.93 -11.16
C LEU A 171 -25.03 21.34 -11.72
N ALA A 172 -24.03 21.85 -12.44
CA ALA A 172 -24.09 23.15 -13.11
C ALA A 172 -25.25 23.23 -14.11
N SER A 173 -25.37 22.21 -14.97
CA SER A 173 -26.49 22.12 -15.92
C SER A 173 -27.85 22.07 -15.22
N ARG A 174 -27.97 21.35 -14.10
CA ARG A 174 -29.21 21.28 -13.31
C ARG A 174 -29.60 22.63 -12.70
N TRP A 175 -28.63 23.52 -12.46
CA TRP A 175 -28.86 24.87 -11.96
C TRP A 175 -28.97 25.93 -13.06
N GLY A 176 -29.07 25.52 -14.33
CA GLY A 176 -29.21 26.44 -15.47
C GLY A 176 -27.93 27.20 -15.81
N ILE A 177 -26.78 26.77 -15.29
CA ILE A 177 -25.48 27.36 -15.60
C ILE A 177 -24.90 26.60 -16.80
N ASP A 178 -24.43 27.35 -17.81
CA ASP A 178 -23.78 26.76 -18.98
C ASP A 178 -22.52 25.96 -18.56
N PRO A 179 -22.46 24.63 -18.79
CA PRO A 179 -21.34 23.80 -18.38
C PRO A 179 -19.99 24.24 -18.95
N GLU A 180 -19.94 24.80 -20.16
CA GLU A 180 -18.68 25.24 -20.76
C GLU A 180 -18.12 26.49 -20.05
N SER A 181 -18.99 27.36 -19.54
CA SER A 181 -18.58 28.56 -18.78
C SER A 181 -17.92 28.26 -17.43
N VAL A 182 -18.23 27.12 -16.81
CA VAL A 182 -17.72 26.73 -15.47
C VAL A 182 -16.70 25.60 -15.51
N LYS A 183 -16.43 25.05 -16.70
CA LYS A 183 -15.54 23.91 -16.90
C LYS A 183 -14.12 24.26 -16.47
N ALA A 184 -13.60 23.51 -15.50
CA ALA A 184 -12.21 23.63 -15.09
C ALA A 184 -11.31 22.63 -15.85
N PRO A 185 -9.98 22.86 -15.87
CA PRO A 185 -9.03 21.89 -16.38
C PRO A 185 -9.18 20.51 -15.73
N LYS A 186 -9.03 19.45 -16.53
CA LYS A 186 -9.10 18.05 -16.06
C LYS A 186 -8.14 17.79 -14.89
N THR A 187 -6.97 18.41 -14.95
CA THR A 187 -5.90 18.30 -13.95
C THR A 187 -6.32 18.81 -12.58
N LEU A 188 -7.13 19.87 -12.51
CA LEU A 188 -7.70 20.39 -11.26
C LEU A 188 -8.61 19.36 -10.58
N TYR A 189 -9.52 18.72 -11.34
CA TYR A 189 -10.40 17.69 -10.79
C TYR A 189 -9.63 16.47 -10.31
N MET A 190 -8.59 16.05 -11.03
CA MET A 190 -7.73 14.94 -10.63
C MET A 190 -6.92 15.28 -9.37
N ALA A 191 -6.33 16.46 -9.29
CA ALA A 191 -5.63 16.92 -8.09
C ALA A 191 -6.57 16.91 -6.88
N LEU A 192 -7.76 17.51 -7.02
CA LEU A 192 -8.77 17.52 -5.97
C LEU A 192 -9.21 16.10 -5.56
N ALA A 193 -9.45 15.22 -6.53
CA ALA A 193 -9.78 13.82 -6.26
C ALA A 193 -8.68 13.12 -5.47
N GLY A 194 -7.41 13.32 -5.84
CA GLY A 194 -6.27 12.72 -5.14
C GLY A 194 -6.14 13.21 -3.71
N VAL A 195 -6.33 14.51 -3.45
CA VAL A 195 -6.32 15.06 -2.08
C VAL A 195 -7.45 14.44 -1.25
N ILE A 196 -8.67 14.37 -1.81
CA ILE A 196 -9.82 13.77 -1.12
C ILE A 196 -9.56 12.28 -0.82
N ILE A 197 -9.17 11.50 -1.82
CA ILE A 197 -8.93 10.06 -1.70
C ILE A 197 -7.83 9.79 -0.67
N ALA A 198 -6.69 10.47 -0.77
CA ALA A 198 -5.58 10.28 0.16
C ALA A 198 -5.98 10.59 1.60
N ASN A 199 -6.65 11.72 1.84
CA ASN A 199 -7.01 12.14 3.21
C ASN A 199 -8.15 11.30 3.80
N LEU A 200 -9.16 10.91 3.00
CA LEU A 200 -10.20 9.98 3.44
C LEU A 200 -9.60 8.61 3.80
N ALA A 201 -8.69 8.08 2.97
CA ALA A 201 -7.98 6.85 3.29
C ALA A 201 -7.19 6.96 4.60
N GLY A 202 -6.62 8.13 4.90
CA GLY A 202 -5.90 8.39 6.15
C GLY A 202 -6.81 8.35 7.38
N ILE A 203 -8.01 8.91 7.28
CA ILE A 203 -9.03 8.87 8.35
C ILE A 203 -9.49 7.42 8.58
N VAL A 204 -9.77 6.68 7.50
CA VAL A 204 -10.15 5.26 7.61
C VAL A 204 -9.00 4.44 8.20
N ALA A 205 -7.76 4.66 7.74
CA ALA A 205 -6.57 4.02 8.28
C ALA A 205 -6.43 4.25 9.79
N ALA A 206 -6.66 5.47 10.27
CA ALA A 206 -6.63 5.80 11.69
C ALA A 206 -7.70 5.02 12.48
N GLY A 207 -8.94 4.96 12.00
CA GLY A 207 -10.00 4.19 12.64
C GLY A 207 -9.70 2.69 12.70
N VAL A 208 -9.16 2.13 11.62
CA VAL A 208 -8.78 0.72 11.55
C VAL A 208 -7.55 0.43 12.41
N LEU A 209 -6.58 1.35 12.46
CA LEU A 209 -5.41 1.26 13.35
C LEU A 209 -5.85 1.21 14.82
N TYR A 210 -6.81 2.05 15.22
CA TYR A 210 -7.38 2.00 16.57
C TYR A 210 -7.92 0.61 16.90
N LEU A 211 -8.73 0.03 16.00
CA LEU A 211 -9.29 -1.31 16.19
C LEU A 211 -8.20 -2.38 16.24
N LEU A 212 -7.19 -2.29 15.37
CA LEU A 212 -6.08 -3.23 15.31
C LEU A 212 -5.24 -3.19 16.60
N VAL A 213 -4.86 -1.99 17.06
CA VAL A 213 -4.07 -1.83 18.29
C VAL A 213 -4.88 -2.28 19.50
N TRP A 214 -6.16 -1.92 19.55
CA TRP A 214 -7.06 -2.40 20.60
C TRP A 214 -7.12 -3.92 20.63
N GLU A 215 -7.31 -4.59 19.49
CA GLU A 215 -7.38 -6.05 19.39
C GLU A 215 -6.07 -6.71 19.85
N VAL A 216 -4.92 -6.20 19.40
CA VAL A 216 -3.59 -6.71 19.78
C VAL A 216 -3.36 -6.56 21.29
N MET A 217 -3.66 -5.38 21.84
CA MET A 217 -3.45 -5.09 23.26
C MET A 217 -4.47 -5.82 24.15
N TYR A 218 -5.70 -5.98 23.69
CA TYR A 218 -6.73 -6.72 24.41
C TYR A 218 -6.38 -8.21 24.52
N ARG A 219 -5.85 -8.82 23.44
CA ARG A 219 -5.30 -10.19 23.52
C ARG A 219 -4.15 -10.28 24.52
N ARG A 220 -3.25 -9.30 24.55
CA ARG A 220 -2.16 -9.26 25.54
C ARG A 220 -2.67 -9.17 26.97
N MET A 221 -3.66 -8.30 27.21
CA MET A 221 -4.33 -8.17 28.50
C MET A 221 -4.92 -9.52 28.94
N LEU A 222 -5.68 -10.19 28.07
CA LEU A 222 -6.31 -11.46 28.39
C LEU A 222 -5.33 -12.57 28.71
N LEU A 223 -4.18 -12.58 28.03
CA LEU A 223 -3.09 -13.48 28.40
C LEU A 223 -2.67 -13.15 29.82
N ALA A 224 -2.26 -11.90 30.08
CA ALA A 224 -1.76 -11.42 31.37
C ALA A 224 -2.67 -11.75 32.56
N THR A 225 -4.00 -11.65 32.39
CA THR A 225 -4.97 -11.88 33.48
C THR A 225 -5.36 -13.34 33.69
N ASN A 226 -5.32 -14.18 32.66
CA ASN A 226 -5.86 -15.56 32.73
C ASN A 226 -4.79 -16.66 32.75
N GLY A 227 -3.51 -16.32 32.58
CA GLY A 227 -2.46 -17.31 32.51
C GLY A 227 -1.79 -17.56 33.86
N SER A 228 -2.12 -18.69 34.48
CA SER A 228 -1.35 -19.25 35.60
C SER A 228 0.06 -19.71 35.22
N ASN A 229 0.40 -19.70 33.92
CA ASN A 229 1.68 -20.17 33.35
C ASN A 229 2.27 -19.19 32.32
N ILE A 230 1.99 -17.89 32.41
CA ILE A 230 2.64 -16.93 31.52
C ILE A 230 4.10 -16.81 31.96
N PRO A 231 5.07 -17.02 31.06
CA PRO A 231 6.44 -16.66 31.35
C PRO A 231 6.48 -15.21 31.82
N SER A 232 7.06 -14.93 32.99
CA SER A 232 7.29 -13.56 33.50
C SER A 232 8.19 -12.70 32.59
N SER A 233 8.42 -13.10 31.35
CA SER A 233 9.05 -12.35 30.25
C SER A 233 8.05 -11.75 29.29
N MET A 234 6.87 -12.35 29.16
CA MET A 234 5.78 -11.79 28.36
C MET A 234 5.04 -10.68 29.12
N THR A 235 5.13 -10.72 30.44
CA THR A 235 4.81 -9.63 31.34
C THR A 235 6.15 -9.04 31.80
N ASP A 236 6.50 -7.83 31.36
CA ASP A 236 7.52 -7.03 32.05
C ASP A 236 7.12 -6.94 33.54
N GLU A 237 8.04 -7.03 34.49
CA GLU A 237 7.76 -6.81 35.93
C GLU A 237 7.17 -5.40 36.17
N LYS A 238 7.37 -4.50 35.19
CA LYS A 238 6.77 -3.17 35.11
C LYS A 238 5.47 -3.10 34.31
N THR A 239 5.05 -4.17 33.64
CA THR A 239 3.72 -4.20 33.01
C THR A 239 2.72 -4.14 34.15
N PRO A 240 1.88 -3.12 34.22
CA PRO A 240 0.96 -3.01 35.33
C PRO A 240 0.15 -4.30 35.43
N THR A 241 0.06 -4.87 36.62
CA THR A 241 -0.97 -5.84 37.00
C THR A 241 -2.39 -5.33 36.70
N SER A 242 -2.52 -4.05 36.32
CA SER A 242 -3.72 -3.34 35.89
C SER A 242 -3.79 -3.07 34.38
N LEU A 243 -3.42 -4.01 33.50
CA LEU A 243 -3.86 -3.94 32.10
C LEU A 243 -5.39 -4.04 32.10
N THR A 244 -6.08 -2.90 32.09
CA THR A 244 -7.54 -2.83 32.05
C THR A 244 -8.03 -2.59 30.61
N PRO A 245 -9.30 -2.89 30.31
CA PRO A 245 -9.90 -2.51 29.03
C PRO A 245 -9.77 -1.00 28.76
N GLN A 246 -9.90 -0.15 29.78
CA GLN A 246 -9.73 1.30 29.62
C GLN A 246 -8.29 1.67 29.27
N TYR A 247 -7.30 1.01 29.85
CA TYR A 247 -5.89 1.24 29.51
C TYR A 247 -5.59 0.80 28.07
N THR A 248 -6.16 -0.33 27.64
CA THR A 248 -6.09 -0.80 26.25
C THR A 248 -6.68 0.20 25.26
N GLU A 249 -7.86 0.75 25.56
CA GLU A 249 -8.49 1.81 24.76
C GLU A 249 -7.63 3.07 24.71
N LYS A 250 -7.02 3.48 25.82
CA LYS A 250 -6.10 4.63 25.86
C LYS A 250 -4.90 4.42 24.93
N ILE A 251 -4.25 3.25 24.96
CA ILE A 251 -3.12 2.94 24.06
C ILE A 251 -3.56 3.02 22.60
N ALA A 252 -4.70 2.42 22.26
CA ALA A 252 -5.24 2.46 20.90
C ALA A 252 -5.53 3.91 20.44
N TYR A 253 -6.06 4.74 21.33
CA TYR A 253 -6.32 6.15 21.06
C TYR A 253 -5.02 6.95 20.85
N PHE A 254 -4.00 6.74 21.69
CA PHE A 254 -2.69 7.36 21.52
C PHE A 254 -1.99 6.90 20.24
N ALA A 255 -2.16 5.65 19.82
CA ALA A 255 -1.62 5.17 18.55
C ALA A 255 -2.22 5.95 17.36
N VAL A 256 -3.52 6.26 17.39
CA VAL A 256 -4.15 7.14 16.38
C VAL A 256 -3.58 8.56 16.44
N LEU A 257 -3.44 9.13 17.64
CA LEU A 257 -2.85 10.46 17.79
C LEU A 257 -1.45 10.52 17.17
N PHE A 258 -0.58 9.55 17.47
CA PHE A 258 0.77 9.49 16.89
C PHE A 258 0.78 9.19 15.39
N PHE A 259 -0.16 8.38 14.90
CA PHE A 259 -0.32 8.16 13.46
C PHE A 259 -0.71 9.45 12.72
N CYS A 260 -1.58 10.26 13.32
CA CYS A 260 -2.08 11.50 12.73
C CYS A 260 -1.16 12.72 12.93
N LEU A 261 -0.29 12.73 13.94
CA LEU A 261 0.65 13.83 14.22
C LEU A 261 2.10 13.47 13.90
N GLY A 262 2.36 12.25 13.41
CA GLY A 262 3.71 11.81 13.09
C GLY A 262 4.38 12.74 12.08
N PRO A 263 5.72 12.86 12.08
CA PRO A 263 6.40 13.73 11.14
C PRO A 263 6.04 13.42 9.68
N ALA A 264 5.80 12.14 9.36
CA ALA A 264 5.39 11.67 8.04
C ALA A 264 3.98 12.13 7.63
N THR A 265 3.21 12.76 8.53
CA THR A 265 1.83 13.20 8.27
C THR A 265 1.75 14.16 7.09
N VAL A 266 2.80 14.95 6.84
CA VAL A 266 2.91 15.79 5.63
C VAL A 266 2.72 14.95 4.37
N HIS A 267 3.46 13.84 4.24
CA HIS A 267 3.31 12.86 3.15
C HIS A 267 1.97 12.14 3.19
N CYS A 268 1.37 12.01 4.37
CA CYS A 268 0.01 11.49 4.53
C CYS A 268 -1.09 12.54 4.25
N THR A 269 -0.78 13.72 3.73
CA THR A 269 -1.80 14.69 3.28
C THR A 269 -1.67 15.05 1.80
N SER A 270 -0.48 14.84 1.21
CA SER A 270 -0.27 14.94 -0.22
C SER A 270 -0.94 13.80 -0.99
N ILE A 271 -0.97 13.91 -2.33
CA ILE A 271 -1.47 12.87 -3.24
C ILE A 271 -0.47 11.71 -3.28
N TYR A 272 -0.39 10.96 -2.19
CA TYR A 272 0.60 9.91 -2.01
C TYR A 272 0.01 8.64 -1.40
N THR A 273 0.76 7.55 -1.47
CA THR A 273 0.21 6.19 -1.32
C THR A 273 0.07 5.72 0.13
N GLU A 274 0.72 6.41 1.06
CA GLU A 274 0.92 6.03 2.47
C GLU A 274 -0.40 5.69 3.14
N ASN A 275 -1.39 6.58 2.99
CA ASN A 275 -2.67 6.40 3.64
C ASN A 275 -3.45 5.21 3.10
N ILE A 276 -3.47 5.03 1.77
CA ILE A 276 -4.13 3.89 1.15
C ILE A 276 -3.42 2.60 1.55
N PHE A 277 -2.09 2.60 1.52
CA PHE A 277 -1.27 1.46 1.94
C PHE A 277 -1.51 1.10 3.41
N CYS A 278 -1.53 2.09 4.31
CA CYS A 278 -1.83 1.91 5.73
C CYS A 278 -3.25 1.38 5.95
N MET A 279 -4.25 1.96 5.27
CA MET A 279 -5.64 1.50 5.33
C MET A 279 -5.76 0.02 4.96
N CYS A 280 -5.18 -0.37 3.82
CA CYS A 280 -5.16 -1.74 3.32
C CYS A 280 -4.40 -2.68 4.28
N THR A 281 -3.24 -2.25 4.79
CA THR A 281 -2.41 -3.05 5.70
C THR A 281 -3.10 -3.28 7.03
N PHE A 282 -3.57 -2.22 7.69
CA PHE A 282 -4.22 -2.34 8.99
C PHE A 282 -5.54 -3.10 8.88
N GLY A 283 -6.30 -2.85 7.80
CA GLY A 283 -7.56 -3.54 7.54
C GLY A 283 -7.37 -5.03 7.29
N GLY A 284 -6.39 -5.39 6.45
CA GLY A 284 -6.08 -6.79 6.19
C GLY A 284 -5.61 -7.52 7.45
N LEU A 285 -4.75 -6.90 8.26
CA LEU A 285 -4.29 -7.48 9.53
C LEU A 285 -5.45 -7.69 10.52
N LEU A 286 -6.34 -6.71 10.66
CA LEU A 286 -7.52 -6.81 11.52
C LEU A 286 -8.45 -7.94 11.07
N LEU A 287 -8.68 -8.07 9.75
CA LEU A 287 -9.47 -9.17 9.18
C LEU A 287 -8.84 -10.54 9.39
N LEU A 288 -7.50 -10.66 9.36
CA LEU A 288 -6.82 -11.91 9.71
C LEU A 288 -7.06 -12.29 11.18
N PHE A 289 -7.05 -11.32 12.12
CA PHE A 289 -7.39 -11.60 13.52
C PHE A 289 -8.84 -12.10 13.66
N PHE A 290 -9.79 -11.47 12.98
CA PHE A 290 -11.19 -11.94 12.97
C PHE A 290 -11.34 -13.33 12.34
N ALA A 291 -10.62 -13.61 11.26
CA ALA A 291 -10.63 -14.92 10.64
C ALA A 291 -10.07 -15.99 11.58
N GLU A 292 -9.01 -15.69 12.32
CA GLU A 292 -8.42 -16.59 13.31
C GLU A 292 -9.42 -16.96 14.41
N ASP A 293 -10.13 -15.97 14.95
CA ASP A 293 -11.11 -16.18 16.01
C ASP A 293 -12.30 -17.01 15.54
N ASN A 294 -12.82 -16.72 14.34
CA ASN A 294 -13.91 -17.50 13.75
C ASN A 294 -13.48 -18.95 13.45
N ARG A 295 -12.22 -19.20 13.06
CA ARG A 295 -11.68 -20.57 12.92
C ARG A 295 -11.61 -21.31 14.26
N LYS A 296 -11.21 -20.63 15.33
CA LYS A 296 -11.16 -21.20 16.68
C LYS A 296 -12.55 -21.63 17.13
N ILE A 297 -13.55 -20.75 16.96
CA ILE A 297 -14.96 -21.03 17.29
C ILE A 297 -15.44 -22.27 16.51
N ALA A 298 -15.27 -22.29 15.19
CA ALA A 298 -15.77 -23.36 14.33
C ALA A 298 -15.19 -24.76 14.68
N ARG A 299 -13.96 -24.82 15.18
CA ARG A 299 -13.25 -26.09 15.42
C ARG A 299 -13.43 -26.66 16.82
N HIS A 300 -13.82 -25.85 17.80
CA HIS A 300 -13.65 -26.20 19.21
C HIS A 300 -14.84 -25.88 20.12
N CYS A 301 -15.84 -25.15 19.65
CA CYS A 301 -17.13 -25.11 20.36
C CYS A 301 -17.84 -26.47 20.18
N ASP A 302 -18.68 -26.86 21.16
CA ASP A 302 -19.22 -28.22 21.34
C ASP A 302 -19.99 -28.78 20.13
N SER A 303 -20.38 -27.92 19.18
CA SER A 303 -20.87 -28.28 17.85
C SER A 303 -20.04 -27.58 16.76
N TYR A 304 -19.71 -28.33 15.70
CA TYR A 304 -19.02 -27.78 14.53
C TYR A 304 -19.88 -26.69 13.87
N ASP A 305 -19.47 -25.43 14.02
CA ASP A 305 -20.21 -24.28 13.48
C ASP A 305 -19.73 -23.91 12.07
N ASN A 306 -20.44 -24.41 11.07
CA ASN A 306 -20.23 -24.07 9.67
C ASN A 306 -20.32 -22.56 9.39
N LYS A 307 -21.17 -21.81 10.11
CA LYS A 307 -21.33 -20.37 9.89
C LYS A 307 -20.07 -19.61 10.31
N ALA A 308 -19.49 -19.97 11.45
CA ALA A 308 -18.21 -19.41 11.88
C ALA A 308 -17.09 -19.74 10.89
N LEU A 309 -17.04 -20.95 10.35
CA LEU A 309 -16.03 -21.32 9.36
C LEU A 309 -16.16 -20.51 8.06
N VAL A 310 -17.38 -20.33 7.54
CA VAL A 310 -17.61 -19.50 6.35
C VAL A 310 -17.20 -18.06 6.59
N LYS A 311 -17.55 -17.48 7.75
CA LYS A 311 -17.10 -16.14 8.15
C LYS A 311 -15.58 -16.03 8.15
N ALA A 312 -14.89 -17.04 8.66
CA ALA A 312 -13.43 -17.04 8.64
C ALA A 312 -12.85 -16.97 7.23
N TYR A 313 -13.39 -17.77 6.29
CA TYR A 313 -12.95 -17.73 4.89
C TYR A 313 -13.24 -16.40 4.21
N ILE A 314 -14.42 -15.80 4.46
CA ILE A 314 -14.76 -14.48 3.93
C ILE A 314 -13.76 -13.43 4.45
N CYS A 315 -13.45 -13.45 5.74
CA CYS A 315 -12.47 -12.54 6.34
C CYS A 315 -11.06 -12.74 5.77
N GLU A 316 -10.62 -13.98 5.54
CA GLU A 316 -9.31 -14.24 4.91
C GLU A 316 -9.24 -13.71 3.47
N VAL A 317 -10.25 -14.00 2.65
CA VAL A 317 -10.29 -13.54 1.27
C VAL A 317 -10.31 -12.01 1.22
N ALA A 318 -11.12 -11.38 2.08
CA ALA A 318 -11.14 -9.92 2.21
C ALA A 318 -9.80 -9.35 2.69
N ALA A 319 -9.11 -10.02 3.63
CA ALA A 319 -7.78 -9.62 4.07
C ALA A 319 -6.75 -9.69 2.94
N VAL A 320 -6.74 -10.79 2.17
CA VAL A 320 -5.86 -10.96 1.01
C VAL A 320 -6.18 -9.94 -0.08
N ALA A 321 -7.45 -9.62 -0.30
CA ALA A 321 -7.85 -8.56 -1.23
C ALA A 321 -7.33 -7.18 -0.78
N LEU A 322 -7.42 -6.84 0.51
CA LEU A 322 -6.83 -5.61 1.02
C LEU A 322 -5.31 -5.59 0.88
N PHE A 323 -4.62 -6.70 1.17
CA PHE A 323 -3.18 -6.79 0.96
C PHE A 323 -2.79 -6.67 -0.51
N PHE A 324 -3.56 -7.28 -1.43
CA PHE A 324 -3.41 -7.12 -2.87
C PHE A 324 -3.52 -5.64 -3.28
N LEU A 325 -4.53 -4.92 -2.77
CA LEU A 325 -4.65 -3.49 -3.01
C LEU A 325 -3.44 -2.73 -2.44
N GLY A 326 -2.97 -3.10 -1.24
CA GLY A 326 -1.73 -2.54 -0.67
C GLY A 326 -0.50 -2.76 -1.56
N ALA A 327 -0.32 -3.96 -2.11
CA ALA A 327 0.75 -4.28 -3.06
C ALA A 327 0.57 -3.59 -4.42
N THR A 328 -0.65 -3.27 -4.80
CA THR A 328 -0.95 -2.45 -6.00
C THR A 328 -0.76 -0.95 -5.73
N SER A 329 -0.78 -0.50 -4.48
CA SER A 329 -0.42 0.87 -4.09
C SER A 329 1.09 1.07 -4.00
N ARG A 330 1.85 0.05 -3.56
CA ARG A 330 3.30 0.15 -3.34
C ARG A 330 4.00 -1.18 -3.53
N SER A 331 5.22 -1.15 -4.07
CA SER A 331 6.12 -2.31 -4.18
C SER A 331 6.36 -2.99 -2.83
N ASN A 332 6.49 -2.21 -1.75
CA ASN A 332 6.68 -2.72 -0.39
C ASN A 332 5.51 -3.56 0.13
N GLY A 333 4.34 -3.56 -0.52
CA GLY A 333 3.23 -4.42 -0.15
C GLY A 333 3.51 -5.92 -0.26
N VAL A 334 4.57 -6.32 -0.99
CA VAL A 334 5.08 -7.70 -0.94
C VAL A 334 5.44 -8.16 0.47
N LEU A 335 5.87 -7.24 1.34
CA LEU A 335 6.20 -7.55 2.74
C LEU A 335 4.98 -7.99 3.56
N LEU A 336 3.75 -7.76 3.07
CA LEU A 336 2.53 -8.27 3.69
C LEU A 336 2.41 -9.82 3.60
N LEU A 337 3.30 -10.47 2.85
CA LEU A 337 3.51 -11.92 2.93
C LEU A 337 3.95 -12.36 4.33
N ILE A 338 4.69 -11.53 5.06
CA ILE A 338 5.19 -11.86 6.40
C ILE A 338 4.04 -12.10 7.39
N PRO A 339 3.12 -11.14 7.63
CA PRO A 339 1.99 -11.40 8.51
C PRO A 339 1.05 -12.49 8.00
N LEU A 340 0.87 -12.63 6.68
CA LEU A 340 0.07 -13.71 6.08
C LEU A 340 0.70 -15.10 6.32
N PHE A 341 2.02 -15.20 6.26
CA PHE A 341 2.77 -16.41 6.57
C PHE A 341 2.61 -16.79 8.05
N PHE A 342 2.79 -15.84 8.97
CA PHE A 342 2.57 -16.11 10.39
C PHE A 342 1.11 -16.44 10.72
N TYR A 343 0.14 -15.84 10.03
CA TYR A 343 -1.26 -16.26 10.11
C TYR A 343 -1.45 -17.70 9.64
N THR A 344 -0.87 -18.06 8.50
CA THR A 344 -0.91 -19.42 7.93
C THR A 344 -0.31 -20.44 8.90
N LEU A 345 0.84 -20.14 9.50
CA LEU A 345 1.47 -20.99 10.51
C LEU A 345 0.56 -21.19 11.72
N ARG A 346 -0.02 -20.10 12.26
CA ARG A 346 -0.86 -20.16 13.47
C ARG A 346 -2.18 -20.91 13.27
N THR A 347 -2.72 -20.92 12.05
CA THR A 347 -4.01 -21.57 11.73
C THR A 347 -3.87 -23.00 11.17
N CYS A 348 -2.64 -23.41 10.85
CA CYS A 348 -2.30 -24.77 10.44
C CYS A 348 -2.59 -25.75 11.58
N SER A 349 -3.33 -26.83 11.30
CA SER A 349 -3.74 -27.81 12.31
C SER A 349 -2.59 -28.57 12.99
N LEU A 350 -1.44 -28.68 12.32
CA LEU A 350 -0.24 -29.32 12.90
C LEU A 350 0.48 -28.38 13.86
N PHE A 351 0.65 -27.13 13.47
CA PHE A 351 1.41 -26.13 14.24
C PHE A 351 0.56 -25.41 15.30
N SER A 352 -0.76 -25.40 15.18
CA SER A 352 -1.65 -24.73 16.13
C SER A 352 -1.53 -25.27 17.56
N LYS A 353 -1.07 -26.53 17.74
CA LYS A 353 -0.78 -27.13 19.05
C LYS A 353 0.34 -26.40 19.81
N TRP A 354 1.31 -25.85 19.10
CA TRP A 354 2.49 -25.17 19.65
C TRP A 354 2.23 -23.68 19.88
N ASN A 355 1.08 -23.18 19.44
CA ASN A 355 0.71 -21.80 19.60
C ASN A 355 0.06 -21.58 20.98
N LEU A 356 0.87 -21.20 21.98
CA LEU A 356 0.39 -20.89 23.33
C LEU A 356 -0.79 -19.91 23.34
N HIS A 357 -0.78 -18.89 22.45
CA HIS A 357 -1.90 -17.95 22.31
C HIS A 357 -3.20 -18.63 21.89
N TYR A 358 -3.12 -19.71 21.11
CA TYR A 358 -4.28 -20.43 20.59
C TYR A 358 -5.14 -21.03 21.71
N ALA A 359 -4.49 -21.65 22.71
CA ALA A 359 -5.18 -22.29 23.83
C ALA A 359 -5.90 -21.27 24.74
N TYR A 360 -5.30 -20.09 24.96
CA TYR A 360 -5.90 -19.03 25.77
C TYR A 360 -7.05 -18.34 25.04
N ASP A 361 -6.86 -17.95 23.78
CA ASP A 361 -7.92 -17.36 22.96
C ASP A 361 -9.12 -18.32 22.84
N LEU A 362 -8.87 -19.62 22.80
CA LEU A 362 -9.95 -20.61 22.75
C LEU A 362 -10.79 -20.62 24.02
N LYS A 363 -10.18 -20.59 25.22
CA LYS A 363 -10.94 -20.52 26.48
C LYS A 363 -11.79 -19.27 26.58
N ARG A 364 -11.35 -18.14 26.00
CA ARG A 364 -12.14 -16.92 25.88
C ARG A 364 -13.35 -17.12 24.96
N LEU A 365 -13.11 -17.63 23.76
CA LEU A 365 -14.12 -17.70 22.70
C LEU A 365 -15.13 -18.85 22.92
N CYS A 366 -14.67 -19.96 23.48
CA CYS A 366 -15.47 -21.14 23.81
C CYS A 366 -15.06 -21.62 25.22
N PRO A 367 -15.67 -21.09 26.31
CA PRO A 367 -15.31 -21.45 27.69
C PRO A 367 -15.41 -22.95 28.01
N LYS A 368 -16.28 -23.68 27.30
CA LYS A 368 -16.45 -25.14 27.40
C LYS A 368 -15.66 -25.93 26.35
N GLY A 369 -15.01 -25.24 25.41
CA GLY A 369 -14.35 -25.85 24.27
C GLY A 369 -13.15 -26.71 24.70
N LYS A 370 -13.17 -27.98 24.31
CA LYS A 370 -12.03 -28.89 24.50
C LYS A 370 -11.08 -28.77 23.32
N VAL A 371 -9.77 -28.70 23.60
CA VAL A 371 -8.75 -28.82 22.55
C VAL A 371 -8.73 -30.29 22.11
N VAL A 372 -9.46 -30.60 21.03
CA VAL A 372 -9.48 -31.95 20.47
C VAL A 372 -8.11 -32.23 19.84
N CYS A 373 -7.35 -33.14 20.45
CA CYS A 373 -6.13 -33.67 19.85
C CYS A 373 -6.51 -34.59 18.68
N TYR A 374 -6.36 -34.09 17.46
CA TYR A 374 -6.46 -34.94 16.27
C TYR A 374 -5.38 -36.02 16.34
N ARG A 375 -5.79 -37.29 16.32
CA ARG A 375 -4.91 -38.43 16.02
C ARG A 375 -4.39 -38.26 14.59
N PHE A 376 -3.14 -38.66 14.37
CA PHE A 376 -2.54 -38.66 13.04
C PHE A 376 -3.39 -39.57 12.14
N SER A 377 -3.92 -39.02 11.06
CA SER A 377 -4.82 -39.70 10.12
C SER A 377 -4.51 -39.19 8.72
N TYR A 378 -4.76 -40.00 7.68
CA TYR A 378 -4.64 -39.60 6.29
C TYR A 378 -5.41 -38.29 6.00
N MET A 379 -6.54 -38.06 6.69
CA MET A 379 -7.28 -36.81 6.60
C MET A 379 -6.52 -35.59 7.15
N ALA A 380 -5.65 -35.78 8.15
CA ALA A 380 -4.81 -34.70 8.67
C ALA A 380 -3.76 -34.26 7.65
N ILE A 381 -3.18 -35.20 6.90
CA ILE A 381 -2.24 -34.92 5.80
C ILE A 381 -2.95 -34.16 4.67
N ALA A 382 -4.12 -34.65 4.24
CA ALA A 382 -4.90 -33.98 3.20
C ALA A 382 -5.28 -32.53 3.59
N ARG A 383 -5.72 -32.31 4.84
CA ARG A 383 -6.01 -30.97 5.38
C ARG A 383 -4.77 -30.09 5.43
N PHE A 384 -3.63 -30.64 5.79
CA PHE A 384 -2.36 -29.93 5.79
C PHE A 384 -1.97 -29.47 4.38
N LEU A 385 -2.02 -30.38 3.40
CA LEU A 385 -1.73 -30.07 2.00
C LEU A 385 -2.68 -29.01 1.43
N PHE A 386 -3.99 -29.15 1.66
CA PHE A 386 -4.98 -28.18 1.21
C PHE A 386 -4.77 -26.80 1.87
N HIS A 387 -4.43 -26.78 3.16
CA HIS A 387 -4.12 -25.53 3.87
C HIS A 387 -2.95 -24.79 3.23
N TRP A 388 -1.86 -25.49 2.93
CA TRP A 388 -0.67 -24.88 2.32
C TRP A 388 -0.86 -24.54 0.83
N LEU A 389 -1.61 -25.35 0.08
CA LEU A 389 -1.98 -25.03 -1.30
C LEU A 389 -2.77 -23.71 -1.34
N ARG A 390 -3.75 -23.56 -0.45
CA ARG A 390 -4.50 -22.31 -0.32
C ARG A 390 -3.61 -21.13 0.08
N SER A 391 -2.69 -21.31 1.02
CA SER A 391 -1.74 -20.26 1.39
C SER A 391 -0.78 -19.89 0.26
N LEU A 392 -0.40 -20.85 -0.59
CA LEU A 392 0.35 -20.59 -1.82
C LEU A 392 -0.47 -19.73 -2.79
N VAL A 393 -1.76 -20.05 -2.98
CA VAL A 393 -2.66 -19.21 -3.78
C VAL A 393 -2.73 -17.78 -3.23
N TYR A 394 -2.87 -17.61 -1.91
CA TYR A 394 -2.86 -16.27 -1.31
C TYR A 394 -1.54 -15.52 -1.52
N ALA A 395 -0.40 -16.22 -1.41
CA ALA A 395 0.91 -15.63 -1.64
C ALA A 395 1.10 -15.20 -3.10
N VAL A 396 0.70 -16.05 -4.06
CA VAL A 396 0.74 -15.73 -5.49
C VAL A 396 -0.15 -14.54 -5.82
N THR A 397 -1.37 -14.50 -5.27
CA THR A 397 -2.27 -13.34 -5.43
C THR A 397 -1.59 -12.06 -4.95
N LEU A 398 -0.96 -12.08 -3.77
CA LEU A 398 -0.29 -10.89 -3.23
C LEU A 398 0.95 -10.45 -4.04
N LEU A 399 1.65 -11.39 -4.67
CA LEU A 399 2.79 -11.11 -5.55
C LEU A 399 2.37 -10.58 -6.92
N ALA A 400 1.15 -10.90 -7.37
CA ALA A 400 0.68 -10.60 -8.72
C ALA A 400 0.78 -9.11 -9.12
N PRO A 401 0.39 -8.11 -8.30
CA PRO A 401 0.51 -6.70 -8.68
C PRO A 401 1.94 -6.30 -9.05
N MET A 402 2.92 -6.73 -8.23
CA MET A 402 4.32 -6.47 -8.47
C MET A 402 4.79 -7.15 -9.75
N VAL A 403 4.52 -8.46 -9.90
CA VAL A 403 4.95 -9.22 -11.09
C VAL A 403 4.35 -8.65 -12.38
N ILE A 404 3.05 -8.34 -12.38
CA ILE A 404 2.33 -7.77 -13.53
C ILE A 404 2.90 -6.41 -13.89
N PHE A 405 3.13 -5.54 -12.91
CA PHE A 405 3.67 -4.22 -13.16
C PHE A 405 5.12 -4.25 -13.63
N GLN A 406 5.94 -5.15 -13.08
CA GLN A 406 7.31 -5.38 -13.55
C GLN A 406 7.36 -5.90 -14.98
N LEU A 407 6.46 -6.85 -15.33
CA LEU A 407 6.34 -7.35 -16.69
C LEU A 407 5.90 -6.26 -17.68
N TYR A 408 4.95 -5.41 -17.27
CA TYR A 408 4.52 -4.26 -18.06
C TYR A 408 5.69 -3.33 -18.39
N LEU A 409 6.47 -2.93 -17.37
CA LEU A 409 7.63 -2.06 -17.55
C LEU A 409 8.72 -2.71 -18.40
N TYR A 410 8.95 -4.00 -18.22
CA TYR A 410 9.89 -4.75 -19.06
C TYR A 410 9.44 -4.73 -20.53
N CYS A 411 8.17 -4.99 -20.83
CA CYS A 411 7.66 -4.91 -22.20
C CYS A 411 7.80 -3.51 -22.79
N LEU A 412 7.58 -2.47 -21.98
CA LEU A 412 7.60 -1.08 -22.45
C LEU A 412 9.02 -0.55 -22.73
N TYR A 413 10.01 -0.92 -21.92
CA TYR A 413 11.35 -0.35 -21.98
C TYR A 413 12.44 -1.29 -22.49
N CYS A 414 12.26 -2.61 -22.36
CA CYS A 414 13.30 -3.59 -22.69
C CYS A 414 13.07 -4.29 -24.04
N LEU A 415 11.94 -4.05 -24.71
CA LEU A 415 11.59 -4.69 -25.97
C LEU A 415 11.41 -3.65 -27.07
N LYS A 416 11.82 -4.00 -28.29
CA LYS A 416 11.57 -3.21 -29.49
C LYS A 416 10.18 -3.53 -30.03
N LEU A 417 9.25 -2.59 -29.94
CA LEU A 417 7.83 -2.81 -30.26
C LEU A 417 7.45 -2.21 -31.62
N THR A 418 6.49 -2.82 -32.31
CA THR A 418 5.81 -2.17 -33.45
C THR A 418 4.81 -1.11 -32.96
N SER A 419 4.34 -0.23 -33.85
CA SER A 419 3.33 0.79 -33.50
C SER A 419 2.07 0.15 -32.90
N GLU A 420 1.60 -0.95 -33.48
CA GLU A 420 0.39 -1.64 -33.05
C GLU A 420 0.57 -2.27 -31.66
N GLN A 421 1.70 -2.96 -31.45
CA GLN A 421 2.06 -3.54 -30.15
C GLN A 421 2.17 -2.46 -29.07
N LEU A 422 2.80 -1.33 -29.38
CA LEU A 422 2.93 -0.21 -28.45
C LEU A 422 1.57 0.38 -28.10
N GLN A 423 0.69 0.63 -29.08
CA GLN A 423 -0.66 1.14 -28.81
C GLN A 423 -1.49 0.17 -27.95
N LEU A 424 -1.31 -1.13 -28.16
CA LEU A 424 -1.99 -2.17 -27.39
C LEU A 424 -1.61 -2.15 -25.91
N ILE A 425 -0.32 -1.94 -25.59
CA ILE A 425 0.17 -2.03 -24.22
C ILE A 425 0.47 -0.68 -23.55
N ALA A 426 0.47 0.44 -24.27
CA ALA A 426 0.94 1.73 -23.76
C ALA A 426 0.30 2.14 -22.42
N ARG A 427 -1.00 1.87 -22.24
CA ARG A 427 -1.73 2.15 -21.00
C ARG A 427 -1.72 0.91 -20.10
N PHE A 428 -1.37 1.07 -18.82
CA PHE A 428 -1.35 -0.05 -17.89
C PHE A 428 -2.68 -0.85 -17.81
N PRO A 429 -3.88 -0.23 -17.75
CA PRO A 429 -5.14 -0.99 -17.81
C PRO A 429 -5.36 -1.75 -19.12
N ALA A 430 -4.83 -1.26 -20.24
CA ALA A 430 -4.88 -1.99 -21.50
C ALA A 430 -3.97 -3.23 -21.44
N PHE A 431 -2.75 -3.09 -20.93
CA PHE A 431 -1.86 -4.22 -20.67
C PHE A 431 -2.48 -5.28 -19.75
N VAL A 432 -3.16 -4.88 -18.67
CA VAL A 432 -3.86 -5.83 -17.79
C VAL A 432 -4.95 -6.61 -18.55
N ARG A 433 -5.66 -5.99 -19.50
CA ARG A 433 -6.63 -6.71 -20.37
C ARG A 433 -5.95 -7.71 -21.31
N VAL A 434 -4.76 -7.37 -21.82
CA VAL A 434 -3.95 -8.28 -22.64
C VAL A 434 -3.63 -9.55 -21.86
N ILE A 435 -3.14 -9.44 -20.63
CA ILE A 435 -2.70 -10.62 -19.86
C ILE A 435 -3.85 -11.46 -19.26
N THR A 436 -5.07 -10.91 -19.23
CA THR A 436 -6.25 -11.58 -18.63
C THR A 436 -7.16 -12.25 -19.65
N THR A 437 -6.92 -12.06 -20.95
CA THR A 437 -7.73 -12.63 -22.04
C THR A 437 -6.94 -13.68 -22.83
N PRO A 438 -7.53 -14.80 -23.26
CA PRO A 438 -6.81 -15.84 -24.01
C PRO A 438 -6.18 -15.33 -25.32
N SER A 439 -6.87 -14.42 -26.03
CA SER A 439 -6.34 -13.76 -27.23
C SER A 439 -5.18 -12.82 -26.88
N GLY A 440 -5.33 -11.99 -25.86
CA GLY A 440 -4.27 -11.09 -25.41
C GLY A 440 -3.01 -11.83 -24.91
N VAL A 441 -3.14 -13.00 -24.29
CA VAL A 441 -1.99 -13.82 -23.90
C VAL A 441 -1.20 -14.29 -25.13
N LYS A 442 -1.86 -14.62 -26.24
CA LYS A 442 -1.16 -14.95 -27.51
C LYS A 442 -0.38 -13.73 -28.02
N GLU A 443 -0.98 -12.55 -27.97
CA GLU A 443 -0.29 -11.30 -28.33
C GLU A 443 0.87 -10.99 -27.40
N LEU A 444 0.72 -11.20 -26.09
CA LEU A 444 1.81 -11.02 -25.14
C LEU A 444 2.98 -11.95 -25.46
N VAL A 445 2.73 -13.20 -25.81
CA VAL A 445 3.78 -14.14 -26.23
C VAL A 445 4.47 -13.65 -27.50
N SER A 446 3.74 -13.04 -28.44
CA SER A 446 4.31 -12.39 -29.63
C SER A 446 5.23 -11.22 -29.23
N ILE A 447 4.75 -10.34 -28.34
CA ILE A 447 5.53 -9.20 -27.81
C ILE A 447 6.79 -9.69 -27.10
N LEU A 448 6.71 -10.73 -26.27
CA LEU A 448 7.87 -11.25 -25.52
C LEU A 448 8.94 -11.90 -26.41
N LYS A 449 8.59 -12.28 -27.65
CA LYS A 449 9.55 -12.74 -28.67
C LYS A 449 10.22 -11.59 -29.43
N ALA A 450 9.78 -10.34 -29.22
CA ALA A 450 10.40 -9.19 -29.85
C ALA A 450 11.86 -9.03 -29.43
N VAL A 451 12.62 -8.31 -30.26
CA VAL A 451 14.05 -8.10 -30.04
C VAL A 451 14.28 -7.32 -28.74
N LYS A 452 15.16 -7.86 -27.90
CA LYS A 452 15.56 -7.20 -26.64
C LYS A 452 16.41 -5.98 -26.93
N LEU A 453 16.07 -4.87 -26.29
CA LEU A 453 16.88 -3.66 -26.25
C LEU A 453 17.88 -3.80 -25.09
N ASN A 454 19.18 -3.85 -25.40
CA ASN A 454 20.25 -3.85 -24.38
C ASN A 454 20.64 -2.43 -23.93
N SER A 455 19.78 -1.43 -24.14
CA SER A 455 20.12 -0.04 -23.84
C SER A 455 20.07 0.29 -22.34
N ARG A 456 19.24 -0.40 -21.55
CA ARG A 456 19.06 -0.12 -20.11
C ARG A 456 19.73 -1.20 -19.23
N PRO A 457 20.55 -0.83 -18.22
CA PRO A 457 21.28 -1.80 -17.41
C PRO A 457 20.41 -2.82 -16.67
N TRP A 458 19.19 -2.45 -16.29
CA TRP A 458 18.28 -3.34 -15.55
C TRP A 458 17.49 -4.30 -16.44
N CYS A 459 17.47 -4.10 -17.77
CA CYS A 459 16.84 -5.04 -18.70
C CYS A 459 17.62 -6.36 -18.81
N ALA A 460 18.93 -6.33 -18.53
CA ALA A 460 19.78 -7.52 -18.52
C ALA A 460 19.79 -8.26 -17.16
N ALA A 461 19.25 -7.65 -16.10
CA ALA A 461 19.21 -8.26 -14.78
C ALA A 461 18.15 -9.38 -14.68
N ILE A 462 18.41 -10.40 -13.87
CA ILE A 462 17.47 -11.51 -13.62
C ILE A 462 17.22 -11.62 -12.09
N PRO A 463 16.04 -11.21 -11.60
CA PRO A 463 14.95 -10.58 -12.33
C PRO A 463 15.24 -9.10 -12.69
N PRO A 464 14.60 -8.52 -13.71
CA PRO A 464 14.65 -7.09 -13.98
C PRO A 464 14.13 -6.28 -12.79
N GLN A 465 14.85 -5.24 -12.37
CA GLN A 465 14.49 -4.40 -11.21
C GLN A 465 14.54 -2.90 -11.54
N PRO A 466 13.58 -2.39 -12.34
CA PRO A 466 13.46 -0.97 -12.65
C PRO A 466 13.32 -0.11 -11.38
N TYR A 467 12.67 -0.59 -10.32
CA TYR A 467 12.57 0.17 -9.08
C TYR A 467 13.95 0.46 -8.45
N ALA A 468 14.79 -0.57 -8.30
CA ALA A 468 16.14 -0.41 -7.76
C ALA A 468 17.00 0.48 -8.66
N PHE A 469 16.83 0.36 -9.98
CA PHE A 469 17.47 1.25 -10.94
C PHE A 469 17.03 2.70 -10.74
N VAL A 470 15.72 2.97 -10.62
CA VAL A 470 15.21 4.34 -10.45
C VAL A 470 15.72 4.98 -9.15
N GLN A 471 15.70 4.22 -8.04
CA GLN A 471 16.23 4.69 -6.76
C GLN A 471 17.71 5.08 -6.85
N LYS A 472 18.51 4.28 -7.56
CA LYS A 472 19.94 4.54 -7.73
C LYS A 472 20.20 5.68 -8.70
N GLN A 473 19.55 5.65 -9.86
CA GLN A 473 19.84 6.55 -10.99
C GLN A 473 19.26 7.94 -10.80
N TYR A 474 18.01 8.05 -10.34
CA TYR A 474 17.29 9.32 -10.27
C TYR A 474 17.20 9.88 -8.85
N TRP A 475 17.28 9.04 -7.81
CA TRP A 475 17.11 9.50 -6.42
C TRP A 475 18.41 9.49 -5.60
N ASP A 476 19.51 8.93 -6.14
CA ASP A 476 20.79 8.77 -5.44
C ASP A 476 20.63 8.05 -4.08
N VAL A 477 19.66 7.13 -3.96
CA VAL A 477 19.43 6.37 -2.74
C VAL A 477 20.32 5.14 -2.74
N GLY A 478 21.14 4.99 -1.70
CA GLY A 478 22.06 3.85 -1.53
C GLY A 478 22.29 3.46 -0.08
N PHE A 479 22.88 2.29 0.14
CA PHE A 479 23.27 1.82 1.47
C PHE A 479 24.25 2.79 2.14
N LEU A 480 23.98 3.15 3.40
CA LEU A 480 24.78 4.10 4.21
C LEU A 480 25.02 5.47 3.56
N TRP A 481 24.12 5.90 2.69
CA TRP A 481 24.25 7.17 1.98
C TRP A 481 24.36 8.41 2.89
N VAL A 482 23.82 8.36 4.10
CA VAL A 482 24.00 9.46 5.08
C VAL A 482 25.47 9.68 5.45
N LEU A 483 26.32 8.64 5.38
CA LEU A 483 27.76 8.76 5.59
C LEU A 483 28.47 9.44 4.41
N ARG A 484 27.87 9.41 3.22
CA ARG A 484 28.41 10.04 2.00
C ARG A 484 28.02 11.51 1.89
N GLN A 485 26.89 11.92 2.47
CA GLN A 485 26.37 13.29 2.38
C GLN A 485 25.92 13.82 3.76
N PRO A 486 26.85 14.36 4.58
CA PRO A 486 26.57 14.84 5.94
C PRO A 486 25.48 15.93 6.00
N LEU A 487 25.29 16.70 4.93
CA LEU A 487 24.22 17.69 4.81
C LEU A 487 22.82 17.09 4.99
N ARG A 488 22.65 15.77 4.77
CA ARG A 488 21.39 15.04 4.94
C ARG A 488 21.22 14.42 6.32
N LEU A 489 22.09 14.74 7.29
CA LEU A 489 21.96 14.28 8.68
C LEU A 489 20.61 14.67 9.30
N HIS A 490 20.00 15.77 8.87
CA HIS A 490 18.66 16.18 9.28
C HIS A 490 17.59 15.11 8.96
N VAL A 491 17.74 14.34 7.88
CA VAL A 491 16.84 13.21 7.53
C VAL A 491 17.01 12.06 8.52
N PHE A 492 18.24 11.80 8.97
CA PHE A 492 18.49 10.79 10.02
C PHE A 492 17.87 11.20 11.36
N LEU A 493 18.02 12.47 11.74
CA LEU A 493 17.38 13.03 12.94
C LEU A 493 15.86 12.96 12.83
N TYR A 494 15.30 13.22 11.66
CA TYR A 494 13.87 13.08 11.42
C TYR A 494 13.35 11.65 11.66
N CYS A 495 14.14 10.63 11.30
CA CYS A 495 13.80 9.21 11.47
C CYS A 495 14.21 8.61 12.83
N TRP A 496 14.80 9.39 13.74
CA TRP A 496 15.43 8.85 14.95
C TRP A 496 14.46 8.09 15.87
N THR A 497 13.22 8.56 15.97
CA THR A 497 12.17 7.91 16.77
C THR A 497 11.86 6.51 16.26
N SER A 498 11.82 6.32 14.93
CA SER A 498 11.65 5.01 14.31
C SER A 498 12.82 4.08 14.61
N TYR A 499 14.05 4.59 14.62
CA TYR A 499 15.23 3.79 14.99
C TYR A 499 15.20 3.38 16.46
N LEU A 500 14.84 4.29 17.37
CA LEU A 500 14.66 3.96 18.78
C LEU A 500 13.60 2.88 18.98
N VAL A 501 12.41 3.06 18.40
CA VAL A 501 11.32 2.07 18.50
C VAL A 501 11.78 0.72 17.97
N THR A 502 12.48 0.70 16.83
CA THR A 502 13.04 -0.52 16.25
C THR A 502 14.06 -1.17 17.17
N TYR A 503 14.99 -0.40 17.72
CA TYR A 503 15.99 -0.88 18.67
C TYR A 503 15.34 -1.50 19.92
N TYR A 504 14.39 -0.79 20.54
CA TYR A 504 13.67 -1.30 21.71
C TYR A 504 12.83 -2.53 21.38
N ALA A 505 12.20 -2.58 20.20
CA ALA A 505 11.45 -3.74 19.74
C ALA A 505 12.36 -4.97 19.53
N ILE A 506 13.53 -4.79 18.88
CA ILE A 506 14.52 -5.85 18.68
C ILE A 506 15.07 -6.32 20.03
N LYS A 507 15.46 -5.40 20.91
CA LYS A 507 15.95 -5.72 22.26
C LYS A 507 14.91 -6.51 23.06
N TRP A 508 13.66 -6.09 23.02
CA TRP A 508 12.56 -6.79 23.67
C TRP A 508 12.34 -8.18 23.05
N TYR A 509 12.32 -8.28 21.72
CA TYR A 509 12.14 -9.56 21.02
C TYR A 509 13.27 -10.55 21.28
N ALA A 510 14.53 -10.09 21.29
CA ALA A 510 15.69 -10.92 21.62
C ALA A 510 15.59 -11.44 23.07
N THR A 511 15.20 -10.58 24.01
CA THR A 511 14.97 -10.95 25.41
C THR A 511 13.84 -11.99 25.52
N PHE A 512 12.75 -11.77 24.79
CA PHE A 512 11.59 -12.66 24.73
C PHE A 512 11.97 -14.05 24.19
N ILE A 513 12.67 -14.12 23.05
CA ILE A 513 13.13 -15.38 22.44
C ILE A 513 14.07 -16.13 23.37
N ASN A 514 15.04 -15.44 23.98
CA ASN A 514 15.97 -16.05 24.92
C ASN A 514 15.24 -16.68 26.12
N LYS A 515 14.24 -16.00 26.68
CA LYS A 515 13.48 -16.54 27.81
C LYS A 515 12.52 -17.66 27.40
N MET A 516 11.88 -17.55 26.23
CA MET A 516 11.08 -18.65 25.65
C MET A 516 11.92 -19.91 25.46
N TYR A 517 13.10 -19.78 24.85
CA TYR A 517 13.99 -20.92 24.59
C TYR A 517 14.47 -21.58 25.89
N LYS A 518 14.83 -20.79 26.90
CA LYS A 518 15.18 -21.29 28.24
C LYS A 518 14.02 -22.08 28.86
N ASN A 519 12.81 -21.54 28.82
CA ASN A 519 11.63 -22.20 29.39
C ASN A 519 11.27 -23.48 28.63
N LEU A 520 11.32 -23.46 27.29
CA LEU A 520 11.06 -24.63 26.46
C LEU A 520 12.07 -25.73 26.76
N THR A 521 13.36 -25.38 26.85
CA THR A 521 14.44 -26.32 27.16
C THR A 521 14.27 -26.93 28.55
N GLN A 522 13.84 -26.13 29.53
CA GLN A 522 13.54 -26.61 30.88
C GLN A 522 12.30 -27.54 30.90
N SER A 523 11.25 -27.21 30.16
CA SER A 523 10.04 -28.05 30.09
C SER A 523 10.33 -29.39 29.40
N VAL A 524 11.07 -29.37 28.29
CA VAL A 524 11.51 -30.59 27.58
C VAL A 524 12.41 -31.45 28.46
N ARG A 525 13.33 -30.84 29.24
CA ARG A 525 14.13 -31.57 30.24
C ARG A 525 13.27 -32.17 31.36
N LYS A 526 12.26 -31.45 31.85
CA LYS A 526 11.38 -31.90 32.94
C LYS A 526 10.43 -33.02 32.53
N GLU A 527 9.93 -33.00 31.29
CA GLU A 527 9.01 -34.02 30.79
C GLU A 527 9.71 -35.30 30.31
N GLY A 528 11.05 -35.37 30.34
CA GLY A 528 11.80 -36.57 29.97
C GLY A 528 11.54 -37.05 28.54
N VAL A 529 11.05 -36.17 27.66
CA VAL A 529 10.74 -36.51 26.27
C VAL A 529 12.05 -36.62 25.52
N GLY A 530 12.64 -37.82 25.55
CA GLY A 530 13.65 -38.20 24.59
C GLY A 530 13.10 -37.96 23.18
N ILE A 531 13.81 -37.17 22.39
CA ILE A 531 13.46 -36.81 21.00
C ILE A 531 13.13 -38.07 20.15
N GLY A 532 13.62 -39.25 20.55
CA GLY A 532 13.27 -40.55 19.94
C GLY A 532 11.80 -40.98 20.03
N LYS A 533 11.00 -40.48 20.98
CA LYS A 533 9.55 -40.82 21.07
C LYS A 533 8.63 -39.95 20.21
N LEU A 534 9.15 -38.89 19.57
CA LEU A 534 8.34 -38.02 18.71
C LEU A 534 8.18 -38.56 17.27
N PHE A 535 8.98 -39.57 16.90
CA PHE A 535 8.98 -40.21 15.60
C PHE A 535 8.60 -41.71 15.63
N SER A 536 8.18 -42.22 16.79
CA SER A 536 7.53 -43.53 16.98
C SER A 536 6.07 -43.32 17.33
#